data_AF-A0A1S3CJ86-F1
#
_entry.id   AF-A0A1S3CJ86-F1
#
_cell.length_a   1.000
_cell.length_b   1.000
_cell.length_c   1.000
_cell.angle_alpha   90.00
_cell.angle_beta   90.00
_cell.angle_gamma   90.00
#
_symmetry.space_group_name_H-M   'P 1'
#
loop_
_entity.id
_entity.type
_entity.pdbx_description
1 polymer ?
#
loop_
_entity_poly.entity_id
_entity_poly.type
_entity_poly.pdbx_seq_one_letter_code
_entity_poly.pdbx_strand_id
1 'polypeptide(L)'
;MAFNLLKFHSQITEAAKPIFPNLLPTKNFFPLLPVPPSQLLPKPHFHVSYLPHSTHKSRTIPFILHSSLSSSTPPTSKDDAISQAKTCLSTTLEKPLNNIRFSGKIIKKAKQPRFRVEIPVVDESSGSLIELAYEVFGDLPIKRKGSPIKILLVWSNPMLAEAASKAFQSRSTDQVEQIDVSSFDGLDGRILNSNDVAVFLGLESSQIRTIKTVTDGFYPKPVVIFNPKWAFEEEIEFGELSGFIGSFEVIYSFMGLEVQGILNKRKGMIFKCVRNGVLSGELWNVLVEEEGGELKAVSKFKARPSITEVENVLYNLMAMNSPITKSAKFLRDLVSNVTGKKNQAEQ
;
A
#
# COMPACT_ATOMS: atom_id res chain seq x y z
N MET A 1 -23.25 -2.25 4.90
CA MET A 1 -22.86 -3.65 5.15
C MET A 1 -21.36 -3.85 5.40
N ALA A 2 -20.50 -2.87 5.10
CA ALA A 2 -19.07 -2.89 5.42
C ALA A 2 -18.72 -2.66 6.91
N PHE A 3 -19.69 -2.47 7.82
CA PHE A 3 -19.42 -2.12 9.22
C PHE A 3 -19.06 -3.29 10.12
N ASN A 4 -19.43 -4.52 9.75
CA ASN A 4 -18.97 -5.70 10.48
C ASN A 4 -17.47 -5.99 10.27
N LEU A 5 -16.80 -5.20 9.42
CA LEU A 5 -15.38 -5.32 9.14
C LEU A 5 -14.47 -4.69 10.17
N LEU A 6 -14.97 -3.73 10.94
CA LEU A 6 -14.13 -2.67 11.50
C LEU A 6 -14.62 -2.27 12.89
N LYS A 7 -14.21 -3.02 13.92
CA LYS A 7 -14.00 -2.44 15.24
C LYS A 7 -12.61 -1.82 15.23
N PHE A 8 -12.55 -0.58 14.75
CA PHE A 8 -11.32 0.20 14.81
C PHE A 8 -10.97 0.50 16.26
N HIS A 9 -9.69 0.32 16.61
CA HIS A 9 -9.11 1.00 17.75
C HIS A 9 -8.49 2.32 17.29
N SER A 10 -8.99 3.39 17.88
CA SER A 10 -8.52 4.76 17.74
C SER A 10 -7.12 4.91 18.30
N GLN A 11 -6.14 5.22 17.45
CA GLN A 11 -4.90 5.81 17.92
C GLN A 11 -5.15 7.30 18.17
N ILE A 12 -5.48 7.62 19.42
CA ILE A 12 -5.58 9.00 19.87
C ILE A 12 -4.15 9.49 20.08
N THR A 13 -3.64 10.28 19.13
CA THR A 13 -2.45 11.10 19.39
C THR A 13 -2.89 12.33 20.17
N GLU A 14 -2.40 12.46 21.41
CA GLU A 14 -2.65 13.64 22.24
C GLU A 14 -2.03 14.87 21.57
N ALA A 15 -2.83 15.93 21.39
CA ALA A 15 -2.38 17.15 20.75
C ALA A 15 -1.30 17.84 21.60
N ALA A 16 -0.13 18.11 21.00
CA ALA A 16 0.79 19.11 21.53
C ALA A 16 0.08 20.47 21.62
N LYS A 17 0.10 21.09 22.80
CA LYS A 17 -0.50 22.42 23.05
C LYS A 17 0.03 23.46 22.05
N PRO A 18 -0.83 24.23 21.38
CA PRO A 18 -0.37 25.35 20.56
C PRO A 18 0.12 26.47 21.48
N ILE A 19 1.44 26.67 21.53
CA ILE A 19 2.02 27.91 22.06
C ILE A 19 1.94 28.94 20.93
N PHE A 20 0.91 29.77 20.95
CA PHE A 20 0.90 31.00 20.16
C PHE A 20 1.68 32.10 20.91
N PRO A 21 2.54 32.84 20.21
CA PRO A 21 2.63 34.27 20.41
C PRO A 21 2.11 35.00 19.17
N ASN A 22 1.16 35.91 19.42
CA ASN A 22 0.64 36.89 18.50
C ASN A 22 1.75 37.65 17.77
N LEU A 23 1.75 37.62 16.43
CA LEU A 23 2.41 38.66 15.62
C LEU A 23 1.51 39.03 14.43
N LEU A 24 1.04 40.28 14.46
CA LEU A 24 0.35 40.98 13.37
C LEU A 24 1.28 41.14 12.14
N PRO A 25 0.71 41.33 10.93
CA PRO A 25 1.45 41.26 9.68
C PRO A 25 2.18 42.57 9.38
N THR A 26 3.52 42.54 9.39
CA THR A 26 4.35 43.58 8.78
C THR A 26 4.55 43.28 7.30
N LYS A 27 4.02 44.18 6.46
CA LYS A 27 4.47 44.36 5.07
C LYS A 27 5.99 44.47 5.04
N ASN A 28 6.67 43.72 4.16
CA ASN A 28 7.84 44.20 3.41
C ASN A 28 8.27 43.24 2.29
N PHE A 29 8.22 43.79 1.08
CA PHE A 29 9.04 43.59 -0.12
C PHE A 29 9.93 42.35 -0.27
N PHE A 30 9.67 41.61 -1.34
CA PHE A 30 10.57 40.63 -1.96
C PHE A 30 11.79 41.31 -2.60
N PRO A 31 13.01 40.75 -2.45
CA PRO A 31 14.05 40.88 -3.46
C PRO A 31 14.07 39.64 -4.36
N LEU A 32 13.82 39.87 -5.65
CA LEU A 32 14.15 38.96 -6.74
C LEU A 32 15.66 38.65 -6.73
N LEU A 33 16.02 37.38 -6.66
CA LEU A 33 17.39 36.92 -6.88
C LEU A 33 17.65 36.71 -8.39
N PRO A 34 18.80 37.14 -8.94
CA PRO A 34 19.09 37.10 -10.37
C PRO A 34 19.59 35.73 -10.86
N VAL A 35 19.14 35.34 -12.05
CA VAL A 35 19.63 34.21 -12.85
C VAL A 35 20.89 34.63 -13.60
N PRO A 36 22.01 33.89 -13.54
CA PRO A 36 23.18 34.16 -14.39
C PRO A 36 23.10 33.42 -15.75
N PRO A 37 23.75 33.96 -16.80
CA PRO A 37 23.56 33.56 -18.19
C PRO A 37 24.49 32.42 -18.64
N SER A 38 24.04 31.81 -19.74
CA SER A 38 24.58 30.74 -20.58
C SER A 38 26.10 30.72 -20.82
N GLN A 39 26.68 29.52 -20.87
CA GLN A 39 27.89 29.22 -21.65
C GLN A 39 27.68 27.98 -22.54
N LEU A 40 27.91 28.18 -23.83
CA LEU A 40 27.84 27.23 -24.95
C LEU A 40 29.15 26.44 -25.08
N LEU A 41 29.12 25.12 -25.35
CA LEU A 41 29.55 24.39 -26.57
C LEU A 41 29.95 22.94 -26.17
N PRO A 42 30.18 21.96 -27.08
CA PRO A 42 29.32 21.43 -28.15
C PRO A 42 29.12 19.89 -28.06
N LYS A 43 28.09 19.38 -28.74
CA LYS A 43 27.80 17.95 -28.98
C LYS A 43 28.81 17.30 -29.94
N PRO A 44 29.18 16.01 -29.76
CA PRO A 44 29.66 15.18 -30.85
C PRO A 44 28.48 14.52 -31.57
N HIS A 45 28.37 14.83 -32.86
CA HIS A 45 27.49 14.19 -33.82
C HIS A 45 28.02 12.79 -34.18
N PHE A 46 27.20 11.75 -34.06
CA PHE A 46 27.40 10.51 -34.81
C PHE A 46 26.45 10.50 -36.00
N HIS A 47 27.06 10.55 -37.18
CA HIS A 47 26.46 10.50 -38.50
C HIS A 47 26.32 9.03 -38.90
N VAL A 48 25.09 8.53 -39.06
CA VAL A 48 24.83 7.28 -39.79
C VAL A 48 23.87 7.61 -40.92
N SER A 49 24.39 7.43 -42.13
CA SER A 49 23.75 7.70 -43.41
C SER A 49 22.72 6.63 -43.78
N TYR A 50 21.70 7.09 -44.50
CA TYR A 50 20.53 6.40 -45.02
C TYR A 50 20.83 5.43 -46.17
N LEU A 51 19.96 4.42 -46.36
CA LEU A 51 19.24 4.20 -47.63
C LEU A 51 17.96 3.37 -47.41
N PRO A 52 16.93 3.53 -48.28
CA PRO A 52 15.53 3.22 -47.99
C PRO A 52 15.04 1.93 -48.67
N HIS A 53 14.00 1.30 -48.10
CA HIS A 53 13.14 0.39 -48.85
C HIS A 53 11.65 0.52 -48.49
N SER A 54 10.93 1.02 -49.48
CA SER A 54 9.57 0.74 -49.94
C SER A 54 8.47 0.18 -49.02
N THR A 55 7.36 0.92 -49.02
CA THR A 55 5.94 0.50 -49.05
C THR A 55 5.40 -0.39 -47.92
N HIS A 56 4.58 0.20 -47.05
CA HIS A 56 3.17 -0.20 -46.91
C HIS A 56 2.38 0.92 -46.22
N LYS A 57 1.39 1.49 -46.91
CA LYS A 57 0.40 2.40 -46.33
C LYS A 57 -0.49 1.57 -45.39
N SER A 58 -0.23 1.59 -44.09
CA SER A 58 -1.21 1.14 -43.10
C SER A 58 -1.97 2.34 -42.57
N ARG A 59 -3.27 2.36 -42.85
CA ARG A 59 -4.22 3.36 -42.39
C ARG A 59 -4.49 3.08 -40.91
N THR A 60 -3.71 3.70 -40.02
CA THR A 60 -3.89 3.56 -38.58
C THR A 60 -5.16 4.31 -38.17
N ILE A 61 -6.24 3.57 -37.98
CA ILE A 61 -7.40 4.03 -37.22
C ILE A 61 -6.87 4.37 -35.81
N PRO A 62 -7.13 5.56 -35.25
CA PRO A 62 -6.78 5.84 -33.88
C PRO A 62 -7.68 4.97 -33.00
N PHE A 63 -7.18 3.79 -32.61
CA PHE A 63 -7.70 3.10 -31.46
C PHE A 63 -7.44 4.01 -30.27
N ILE A 64 -8.49 4.73 -29.87
CA ILE A 64 -8.60 5.25 -28.52
C ILE A 64 -8.61 4.01 -27.63
N LEU A 65 -7.42 3.57 -27.22
CA LEU A 65 -7.25 2.70 -26.09
C LEU A 65 -7.75 3.49 -24.89
N HIS A 66 -9.06 3.41 -24.66
CA HIS A 66 -9.59 3.53 -23.32
C HIS A 66 -8.96 2.40 -22.52
N SER A 67 -7.76 2.64 -21.98
CA SER A 67 -7.24 1.86 -20.89
C SER A 67 -8.20 2.09 -19.72
N SER A 68 -9.26 1.27 -19.65
CA SER A 68 -9.96 1.00 -18.40
C SER A 68 -8.94 0.33 -17.47
N LEU A 69 -8.04 1.14 -16.91
CA LEU A 69 -7.36 0.84 -15.67
C LEU A 69 -8.46 0.90 -14.61
N SER A 70 -9.26 -0.16 -14.54
CA SER A 70 -10.29 -0.32 -13.53
C SER A 70 -9.61 -0.20 -12.17
N SER A 71 -9.85 0.91 -11.49
CA SER A 71 -9.49 1.10 -10.10
C SER A 71 -9.91 -0.16 -9.33
N SER A 72 -9.03 -0.73 -8.50
CA SER A 72 -9.47 -1.77 -7.59
C SER A 72 -10.66 -1.27 -6.80
N THR A 73 -11.75 -2.05 -6.84
CA THR A 73 -12.92 -1.80 -6.02
C THR A 73 -12.51 -2.08 -4.58
N PRO A 74 -12.80 -1.15 -3.66
CA PRO A 74 -12.51 -1.40 -2.25
C PRO A 74 -13.28 -2.63 -1.76
N PRO A 75 -12.74 -3.38 -0.79
CA PRO A 75 -13.44 -4.53 -0.25
C PRO A 75 -14.71 -4.11 0.47
N THR A 76 -15.75 -4.92 0.36
CA THR A 76 -17.07 -4.68 0.98
C THR A 76 -17.37 -5.58 2.17
N SER A 77 -16.58 -6.65 2.36
CA SER A 77 -16.67 -7.62 3.47
C SER A 77 -15.29 -8.16 3.89
N LYS A 78 -15.24 -8.98 4.96
CA LYS A 78 -13.99 -9.44 5.62
C LYS A 78 -13.36 -10.44 4.70
N ASP A 79 -14.19 -11.36 4.24
CA ASP A 79 -13.88 -12.37 3.25
C ASP A 79 -13.44 -11.75 1.93
N ASP A 80 -14.03 -10.63 1.50
CA ASP A 80 -13.60 -9.90 0.31
C ASP A 80 -12.20 -9.30 0.49
N ALA A 81 -11.93 -8.64 1.63
CA ALA A 81 -10.59 -8.13 1.95
C ALA A 81 -9.53 -9.26 2.01
N ILE A 82 -9.86 -10.39 2.64
CA ILE A 82 -9.00 -11.58 2.73
C ILE A 82 -8.78 -12.17 1.34
N SER A 83 -9.84 -12.32 0.54
CA SER A 83 -9.76 -12.86 -0.83
C SER A 83 -8.88 -11.99 -1.73
N GLN A 84 -9.03 -10.66 -1.65
CA GLN A 84 -8.19 -9.72 -2.38
C GLN A 84 -6.73 -9.81 -1.93
N ALA A 85 -6.47 -9.87 -0.61
CA ALA A 85 -5.12 -10.03 -0.07
C ALA A 85 -4.47 -11.35 -0.50
N LYS A 86 -5.20 -12.48 -0.44
CA LYS A 86 -4.76 -13.79 -0.93
C LYS A 86 -4.42 -13.73 -2.41
N THR A 87 -5.26 -13.08 -3.22
CA THR A 87 -5.00 -12.90 -4.66
C THR A 87 -3.73 -12.08 -4.92
N CYS A 88 -3.54 -10.97 -4.20
CA CYS A 88 -2.33 -10.14 -4.30
C CYS A 88 -1.08 -10.95 -3.92
N LEU A 89 -1.12 -11.66 -2.80
CA LEU A 89 -0.04 -12.52 -2.33
C LEU A 89 0.29 -13.62 -3.34
N SER A 90 -0.70 -14.42 -3.74
CA SER A 90 -0.52 -15.53 -4.67
C SER A 90 0.08 -15.10 -6.00
N THR A 91 -0.46 -14.04 -6.61
CA THR A 91 0.02 -13.57 -7.92
C THR A 91 1.41 -12.93 -7.82
N THR A 92 1.70 -12.22 -6.73
CA THR A 92 3.01 -11.57 -6.54
C THR A 92 4.10 -12.57 -6.16
N LEU A 93 3.75 -13.63 -5.42
CA LEU A 93 4.66 -14.69 -4.99
C LEU A 93 4.92 -15.74 -6.08
N GLU A 94 4.04 -15.88 -7.07
CA GLU A 94 4.17 -16.88 -8.14
C GLU A 94 5.51 -16.77 -8.89
N LYS A 95 5.86 -15.58 -9.40
CA LYS A 95 7.11 -15.37 -10.13
C LYS A 95 8.36 -15.63 -9.27
N PRO A 96 8.53 -15.03 -8.08
CA PRO A 96 9.73 -15.28 -7.29
C PRO A 96 9.86 -16.74 -6.87
N LEU A 97 8.78 -17.43 -6.51
CA LEU A 97 8.85 -18.83 -6.05
C LEU A 97 9.17 -19.82 -7.17
N ASN A 98 8.76 -19.52 -8.41
CA ASN A 98 9.10 -20.37 -9.57
C ASN A 98 10.51 -20.09 -10.14
N ASN A 99 11.15 -18.96 -9.81
CA ASN A 99 12.43 -18.53 -10.38
C ASN A 99 13.58 -18.46 -9.36
N ILE A 100 13.46 -19.11 -8.20
CA ILE A 100 14.51 -19.15 -7.17
C ILE A 100 15.80 -19.83 -7.69
N ARG A 101 15.66 -20.75 -8.66
CA ARG A 101 16.74 -21.63 -9.13
C ARG A 101 17.59 -21.02 -10.25
N PHE A 102 18.37 -19.99 -9.94
CA PHE A 102 19.59 -19.72 -10.73
C PHE A 102 20.77 -20.48 -10.10
N SER A 103 20.97 -21.70 -10.57
CA SER A 103 22.07 -22.58 -10.19
C SER A 103 23.44 -21.91 -10.35
N GLY A 104 24.25 -21.95 -9.29
CA GLY A 104 25.71 -22.04 -9.35
C GLY A 104 26.54 -20.76 -9.42
N LYS A 105 26.13 -19.69 -10.14
CA LYS A 105 27.03 -18.52 -10.32
C LYS A 105 26.37 -17.12 -10.33
N ILE A 106 25.04 -17.00 -10.33
CA ILE A 106 24.34 -15.71 -10.53
C ILE A 106 23.48 -15.28 -9.31
N ILE A 107 23.53 -16.02 -8.19
CA ILE A 107 22.72 -15.74 -6.99
C ILE A 107 23.04 -14.36 -6.39
N LYS A 108 24.29 -13.88 -6.49
CA LYS A 108 24.75 -12.63 -5.86
C LYS A 108 24.12 -11.33 -6.40
N LYS A 109 23.26 -11.40 -7.43
CA LYS A 109 22.61 -10.21 -8.03
C LYS A 109 21.08 -10.21 -7.98
N ALA A 110 20.44 -11.26 -7.48
CA ALA A 110 18.99 -11.30 -7.41
C ALA A 110 18.49 -10.43 -6.25
N LYS A 111 17.66 -9.42 -6.53
CA LYS A 111 16.97 -8.64 -5.48
C LYS A 111 16.02 -9.59 -4.74
N GLN A 112 16.15 -9.67 -3.42
CA GLN A 112 15.21 -10.42 -2.60
C GLN A 112 13.81 -9.80 -2.73
N PRO A 113 12.77 -10.58 -3.04
CA PRO A 113 11.39 -10.09 -3.01
C PRO A 113 10.96 -9.84 -1.57
N ARG A 114 10.48 -8.63 -1.27
CA ARG A 114 10.06 -8.20 0.07
C ARG A 114 8.70 -7.54 -0.06
N PHE A 115 7.68 -8.11 0.57
CA PHE A 115 6.30 -7.68 0.40
C PHE A 115 5.65 -7.33 1.74
N ARG A 116 4.67 -6.45 1.70
CA ARG A 116 3.86 -6.08 2.87
C ARG A 116 2.38 -6.17 2.58
N VAL A 117 1.65 -6.69 3.55
CA VAL A 117 0.19 -6.85 3.52
C VAL A 117 -0.40 -6.29 4.82
N GLU A 118 -1.44 -5.47 4.66
CA GLU A 118 -2.16 -4.88 5.78
C GLU A 118 -3.67 -5.07 5.60
N ILE A 119 -4.28 -5.75 6.55
CA ILE A 119 -5.71 -6.03 6.60
C ILE A 119 -6.23 -5.62 7.97
N PRO A 120 -7.39 -4.97 8.09
CA PRO A 120 -7.96 -4.66 9.40
C PRO A 120 -8.17 -5.92 10.21
N VAL A 121 -7.84 -5.86 11.50
CA VAL A 121 -8.12 -6.91 12.47
C VAL A 121 -9.36 -6.50 13.27
N VAL A 122 -10.17 -7.48 13.69
CA VAL A 122 -11.42 -7.24 14.43
C VAL A 122 -11.14 -6.59 15.79
N ASP A 123 -10.05 -6.97 16.44
CA ASP A 123 -9.54 -6.37 17.67
C ASP A 123 -8.04 -6.62 17.83
N GLU A 124 -7.43 -6.00 18.84
CA GLU A 124 -6.00 -6.15 19.19
C GLU A 124 -5.70 -7.47 19.91
N SER A 125 -6.63 -8.43 19.94
CA SER A 125 -6.38 -9.70 20.60
C SER A 125 -5.49 -10.60 19.75
N SER A 126 -4.68 -11.39 20.43
CA SER A 126 -3.89 -12.47 19.85
C SER A 126 -4.74 -13.44 19.02
N GLY A 127 -5.97 -13.72 19.46
CA GLY A 127 -6.88 -14.64 18.79
C GLY A 127 -7.29 -14.15 17.41
N SER A 128 -7.65 -12.87 17.27
CA SER A 128 -8.05 -12.28 16.00
C SER A 128 -6.93 -12.28 14.96
N LEU A 129 -5.69 -12.01 15.38
CA LEU A 129 -4.54 -12.08 14.48
C LEU A 129 -4.26 -13.52 14.03
N ILE A 130 -4.37 -14.49 14.94
CA ILE A 130 -4.18 -15.92 14.63
C ILE A 130 -5.27 -16.41 13.66
N GLU A 131 -6.52 -16.03 13.88
CA GLU A 131 -7.64 -16.36 12.99
C GLU A 131 -7.41 -15.78 11.58
N LEU A 132 -7.04 -14.50 11.48
CA LEU A 132 -6.74 -13.86 10.21
C LEU A 132 -5.56 -14.53 9.49
N ALA A 133 -4.49 -14.85 10.22
CA ALA A 133 -3.35 -15.57 9.65
C ALA A 133 -3.75 -16.96 9.14
N TYR A 134 -4.62 -17.65 9.87
CA TYR A 134 -5.17 -18.95 9.48
C TYR A 134 -6.03 -18.85 8.20
N GLU A 135 -6.90 -17.85 8.10
CA GLU A 135 -7.76 -17.61 6.92
C GLU A 135 -6.95 -17.26 5.66
N VAL A 136 -5.84 -16.51 5.82
CA VAL A 136 -4.98 -16.09 4.71
C VAL A 136 -4.00 -17.19 4.29
N PHE A 137 -3.25 -17.74 5.24
CA PHE A 137 -2.09 -18.60 4.96
C PHE A 137 -2.40 -20.10 5.05
N GLY A 138 -3.49 -20.50 5.70
CA GLY A 138 -3.83 -21.92 5.84
C GLY A 138 -4.20 -22.61 4.52
N ASP A 139 -4.56 -21.85 3.48
CA ASP A 139 -4.92 -22.34 2.15
C ASP A 139 -4.56 -21.31 1.07
N LEU A 140 -3.41 -20.66 1.21
CA LEU A 140 -2.95 -19.65 0.25
C LEU A 140 -2.71 -20.31 -1.13
N PRO A 141 -3.48 -19.97 -2.18
CA PRO A 141 -3.41 -20.71 -3.43
C PRO A 141 -2.24 -20.19 -4.30
N ILE A 142 -1.02 -20.64 -4.03
CA ILE A 142 0.15 -20.26 -4.81
C ILE A 142 0.43 -21.30 -5.90
N LYS A 143 0.48 -20.85 -7.16
CA LYS A 143 0.84 -21.71 -8.30
C LYS A 143 2.36 -21.92 -8.31
N ARG A 144 2.81 -23.16 -8.06
CA ARG A 144 4.21 -23.56 -8.19
C ARG A 144 4.38 -24.80 -9.05
N LYS A 145 5.42 -24.80 -9.87
CA LYS A 145 5.87 -26.00 -10.57
C LYS A 145 6.60 -26.92 -9.59
N GLY A 146 6.08 -28.13 -9.39
CA GLY A 146 6.74 -29.17 -8.59
C GLY A 146 6.18 -29.27 -7.17
N SER A 147 7.06 -29.16 -6.16
CA SER A 147 6.69 -29.38 -4.76
C SER A 147 5.70 -28.32 -4.25
N PRO A 148 4.86 -28.66 -3.26
CA PRO A 148 4.11 -27.68 -2.50
C PRO A 148 5.02 -26.61 -1.89
N ILE A 149 4.46 -25.43 -1.64
CA ILE A 149 5.18 -24.30 -1.04
C ILE A 149 5.20 -24.50 0.47
N LYS A 150 6.36 -24.34 1.08
CA LYS A 150 6.50 -24.28 2.54
C LYS A 150 6.57 -22.83 3.01
N ILE A 151 5.68 -22.45 3.91
CA ILE A 151 5.54 -21.12 4.48
C ILE A 151 5.97 -21.19 5.94
N LEU A 152 6.93 -20.36 6.33
CA LEU A 152 7.33 -20.16 7.71
C LEU A 152 6.62 -18.92 8.26
N LEU A 153 5.77 -19.09 9.26
CA LEU A 153 5.15 -18.00 10.02
C LEU A 153 6.02 -17.68 11.23
N VAL A 154 6.44 -16.43 11.35
CA VAL A 154 7.32 -15.92 12.40
C VAL A 154 6.52 -14.96 13.29
N TRP A 155 6.26 -15.39 14.53
CA TRP A 155 5.44 -14.68 15.51
C TRP A 155 6.27 -13.86 16.50
N SER A 156 5.72 -12.76 17.01
CA SER A 156 6.44 -11.87 17.93
C SER A 156 6.82 -12.50 19.26
N ASN A 157 6.14 -13.56 19.71
CA ASN A 157 6.48 -14.25 20.94
C ASN A 157 6.10 -15.75 20.91
N PRO A 158 6.67 -16.57 21.81
CA PRO A 158 6.43 -18.00 21.87
C PRO A 158 4.96 -18.39 22.12
N MET A 159 4.24 -17.61 22.94
CA MET A 159 2.83 -17.91 23.25
C MET A 159 1.94 -17.82 22.01
N LEU A 160 2.19 -16.83 21.14
CA LEU A 160 1.50 -16.68 19.87
C LEU A 160 1.84 -17.83 18.92
N ALA A 161 3.10 -18.21 18.81
CA ALA A 161 3.53 -19.33 17.96
C ALA A 161 2.88 -20.66 18.39
N GLU A 162 2.79 -20.93 19.69
CA GLU A 162 2.13 -22.13 20.22
C GLU A 162 0.62 -22.12 19.95
N ALA A 163 -0.04 -20.98 20.22
CA ALA A 163 -1.48 -20.83 19.96
C ALA A 163 -1.81 -20.96 18.46
N ALA A 164 -1.00 -20.35 17.59
CA ALA A 164 -1.11 -20.51 16.15
C ALA A 164 -0.88 -21.97 15.73
N SER A 165 0.12 -22.64 16.28
CA SER A 165 0.36 -24.06 16.01
C SER A 165 -0.87 -24.92 16.31
N LYS A 166 -1.54 -24.68 17.46
CA LYS A 166 -2.80 -25.37 17.81
C LYS A 166 -3.93 -25.05 16.84
N ALA A 167 -4.08 -23.79 16.41
CA ALA A 167 -5.11 -23.40 15.45
C ALA A 167 -4.89 -24.08 14.08
N PHE A 168 -3.64 -24.14 13.61
CA PHE A 168 -3.27 -24.72 12.33
C PHE A 168 -3.28 -26.26 12.32
N GLN A 169 -3.18 -26.94 13.46
CA GLN A 169 -3.29 -28.41 13.55
C GLN A 169 -4.58 -28.97 12.93
N SER A 170 -5.65 -28.17 12.89
CA SER A 170 -6.91 -28.54 12.25
C SER A 170 -6.81 -28.69 10.72
N ARG A 171 -5.80 -28.07 10.08
CA ARG A 171 -5.47 -28.26 8.67
C ARG A 171 -4.24 -29.16 8.60
N SER A 172 -4.41 -30.35 8.06
CA SER A 172 -3.38 -31.40 7.87
C SER A 172 -2.26 -31.03 6.88
N THR A 173 -1.99 -29.75 6.68
CA THR A 173 -0.99 -29.24 5.73
C THR A 173 0.35 -29.06 6.43
N ASP A 174 1.28 -29.98 6.20
CA ASP A 174 2.73 -29.87 6.52
C ASP A 174 3.45 -28.72 5.77
N GLN A 175 2.67 -27.77 5.24
CA GLN A 175 3.12 -26.66 4.42
C GLN A 175 3.33 -25.39 5.24
N VAL A 176 2.76 -25.28 6.44
CA VAL A 176 2.89 -24.09 7.29
C VAL A 176 3.61 -24.46 8.57
N GLU A 177 4.83 -23.92 8.74
CA GLU A 177 5.63 -24.06 9.95
C GLU A 177 5.51 -22.78 10.78
N GLN A 178 5.44 -22.93 12.11
CA GLN A 178 5.24 -21.83 13.05
C GLN A 178 6.47 -21.71 13.95
N ILE A 179 7.07 -20.53 14.02
CA ILE A 179 8.16 -20.22 14.97
C ILE A 179 7.91 -18.86 15.61
N ASP A 180 8.58 -18.59 16.72
CA ASP A 180 8.65 -17.25 17.29
C ASP A 180 10.00 -16.57 17.00
N VAL A 181 10.03 -15.25 17.17
CA VAL A 181 11.21 -14.40 16.94
C VAL A 181 12.39 -14.75 17.85
N SER A 182 12.16 -15.18 19.10
CA SER A 182 13.24 -15.54 20.04
C SER A 182 13.90 -16.87 19.70
N SER A 183 13.17 -17.78 19.06
CA SER A 183 13.72 -19.02 18.50
C SER A 183 14.70 -18.79 17.34
N PHE A 184 14.92 -17.55 16.91
CA PHE A 184 15.86 -17.22 15.85
C PHE A 184 17.33 -17.21 16.29
N ASP A 185 17.59 -16.95 17.58
CA ASP A 185 18.94 -17.02 18.14
C ASP A 185 19.41 -18.49 18.18
N GLY A 186 20.17 -18.89 17.14
CA GLY A 186 20.63 -20.27 16.96
C GLY A 186 19.77 -21.12 16.03
N LEU A 187 18.91 -20.51 15.21
CA LEU A 187 18.05 -21.25 14.28
C LEU A 187 18.89 -22.14 13.36
N ASP A 188 18.53 -23.43 13.35
CA ASP A 188 19.14 -24.42 12.46
C ASP A 188 18.96 -23.96 11.01
N GLY A 189 20.06 -23.76 10.29
CA GLY A 189 20.02 -23.42 8.87
C GLY A 189 19.15 -24.38 8.04
N ARG A 190 18.87 -25.59 8.55
CA ARG A 190 17.89 -26.52 7.97
C ARG A 190 16.47 -25.96 7.89
N ILE A 191 15.98 -25.23 8.90
CA ILE A 191 14.62 -24.64 8.91
C ILE A 191 14.51 -23.51 7.87
N LEU A 192 15.54 -22.66 7.78
CA LEU A 192 15.62 -21.62 6.75
C LEU A 192 15.70 -22.21 5.34
N ASN A 193 16.41 -23.33 5.20
CA ASN A 193 16.60 -23.99 3.92
C ASN A 193 15.36 -24.78 3.46
N SER A 194 14.56 -25.34 4.38
CA SER A 194 13.37 -26.13 4.07
C SER A 194 12.17 -25.27 3.64
N ASN A 195 12.07 -24.03 4.13
CA ASN A 195 10.94 -23.14 3.87
C ASN A 195 11.15 -22.27 2.63
N ASP A 196 10.09 -21.99 1.87
CA ASP A 196 10.15 -21.25 0.61
C ASP A 196 9.83 -19.75 0.77
N VAL A 197 9.03 -19.39 1.78
CA VAL A 197 8.62 -18.02 2.11
C VAL A 197 8.65 -17.84 3.63
N ALA A 198 9.12 -16.71 4.13
CA ALA A 198 8.91 -16.31 5.53
C ALA A 198 7.86 -15.20 5.63
N VAL A 199 6.98 -15.28 6.62
CA VAL A 199 5.93 -14.29 6.89
C VAL A 199 6.06 -13.84 8.34
N PHE A 200 6.31 -12.56 8.56
CA PHE A 200 6.39 -11.93 9.86
C PHE A 200 5.01 -11.44 10.30
N LEU A 201 4.55 -11.84 11.47
CA LEU A 201 3.19 -11.63 11.96
C LEU A 201 3.19 -10.87 13.30
N GLY A 202 2.49 -9.73 13.34
CA GLY A 202 2.23 -8.99 14.58
C GLY A 202 3.50 -8.59 15.32
N LEU A 203 4.56 -8.26 14.57
CA LEU A 203 5.85 -7.87 15.13
C LEU A 203 5.84 -6.41 15.60
N GLU A 204 6.60 -6.17 16.66
CA GLU A 204 6.75 -4.85 17.28
C GLU A 204 7.96 -4.11 16.70
N SER A 205 7.97 -2.78 16.80
CA SER A 205 9.07 -1.93 16.31
C SER A 205 10.41 -2.28 16.96
N SER A 206 10.39 -2.73 18.22
CA SER A 206 11.55 -3.24 18.96
C SER A 206 12.22 -4.45 18.30
N GLN A 207 11.49 -5.20 17.44
CA GLN A 207 11.93 -6.46 16.84
C GLN A 207 12.50 -6.30 15.43
N ILE A 208 12.56 -5.09 14.88
CA ILE A 208 13.00 -4.83 13.49
C ILE A 208 14.40 -5.36 13.20
N ARG A 209 15.31 -5.32 14.18
CA ARG A 209 16.65 -5.92 14.03
C ARG A 209 16.56 -7.43 13.78
N THR A 210 15.70 -8.12 14.50
CA THR A 210 15.49 -9.56 14.31
C THR A 210 14.82 -9.85 12.97
N ILE A 211 13.84 -9.04 12.55
CA ILE A 211 13.24 -9.13 11.21
C ILE A 211 14.31 -9.07 10.13
N LYS A 212 15.26 -8.14 10.28
CA LYS A 212 16.38 -7.99 9.36
C LYS A 212 17.27 -9.23 9.35
N THR A 213 17.66 -9.74 10.51
CA THR A 213 18.46 -10.98 10.63
C THR A 213 17.77 -12.17 9.96
N VAL A 214 16.47 -12.36 10.18
CA VAL A 214 15.69 -13.43 9.54
C VAL A 214 15.62 -13.25 8.03
N THR A 215 15.37 -12.01 7.60
CA THR A 215 15.28 -11.67 6.18
C THR A 215 16.60 -11.94 5.46
N ASP A 216 17.73 -11.58 6.08
CA ASP A 216 19.07 -11.83 5.53
C ASP A 216 19.36 -13.34 5.46
N GLY A 217 18.92 -14.12 6.46
CA GLY A 217 19.02 -15.59 6.45
C GLY A 217 18.16 -16.29 5.39
N PHE A 218 17.02 -15.71 5.02
CA PHE A 218 16.16 -16.23 3.95
C PHE A 218 16.67 -15.90 2.54
N TYR A 219 17.67 -15.04 2.37
CA TYR A 219 18.11 -14.58 1.05
C TYR A 219 18.51 -15.75 0.13
N PRO A 220 18.05 -15.79 -1.15
CA PRO A 220 17.27 -14.78 -1.87
C PRO A 220 15.75 -15.01 -1.87
N LYS A 221 15.23 -15.91 -1.02
CA LYS A 221 13.82 -16.29 -0.97
C LYS A 221 12.93 -15.11 -0.53
N PRO A 222 11.67 -15.07 -1.01
CA PRO A 222 10.74 -14.00 -0.66
C PRO A 222 10.42 -13.97 0.83
N VAL A 223 10.19 -12.75 1.34
CA VAL A 223 9.72 -12.50 2.70
C VAL A 223 8.53 -11.54 2.70
N VAL A 224 7.63 -11.69 3.68
CA VAL A 224 6.40 -10.92 3.80
C VAL A 224 6.29 -10.34 5.21
N ILE A 225 5.98 -9.04 5.34
CA ILE A 225 5.48 -8.45 6.59
C ILE A 225 3.96 -8.43 6.51
N PHE A 226 3.30 -9.05 7.47
CA PHE A 226 1.85 -9.13 7.56
C PHE A 226 1.36 -8.50 8.86
N ASN A 227 0.56 -7.45 8.76
CA ASN A 227 0.01 -6.70 9.90
C ASN A 227 1.05 -6.40 10.99
N PRO A 228 2.07 -5.56 10.70
CA PRO A 228 3.00 -5.10 11.73
C PRO A 228 2.26 -4.25 12.78
N LYS A 229 2.78 -4.20 14.01
CA LYS A 229 2.15 -3.43 15.10
C LYS A 229 2.54 -1.95 15.14
N TRP A 230 3.45 -1.51 14.27
CA TRP A 230 3.85 -0.11 14.15
C TRP A 230 3.07 0.59 13.02
N ALA A 231 2.79 1.88 13.21
CA ALA A 231 2.22 2.73 12.18
C ALA A 231 3.25 3.09 11.10
N PHE A 232 2.77 3.53 9.93
CA PHE A 232 3.66 3.92 8.83
C PHE A 232 4.49 5.17 9.16
N GLU A 233 3.93 6.07 9.96
CA GLU A 233 4.58 7.31 10.41
C GLU A 233 5.76 7.03 11.35
N GLU A 234 5.67 5.98 12.16
CA GLU A 234 6.75 5.55 13.06
C GLU A 234 7.99 5.08 12.31
N GLU A 235 7.88 4.74 11.01
CA GLU A 235 8.98 4.14 10.25
C GLU A 235 10.18 5.09 10.07
N ILE A 236 9.95 6.39 10.16
CA ILE A 236 10.99 7.41 10.09
C ILE A 236 11.86 7.38 11.36
N GLU A 237 11.32 6.90 12.48
CA GLU A 237 11.98 6.84 13.77
C GLU A 237 12.91 5.62 13.89
N PHE A 238 12.89 4.69 12.91
CA PHE A 238 13.73 3.49 12.91
C PHE A 238 15.19 3.76 12.53
N GLY A 239 15.57 5.02 12.26
CA GLY A 239 16.94 5.43 11.95
C GLY A 239 17.51 4.67 10.77
N GLU A 240 18.63 3.97 10.96
CA GLU A 240 19.30 3.17 9.92
C GLU A 240 18.43 2.03 9.36
N LEU A 241 17.45 1.55 10.13
CA LEU A 241 16.57 0.43 9.73
C LEU A 241 15.37 0.89 8.91
N SER A 242 15.11 2.20 8.83
CA SER A 242 14.01 2.78 8.04
C SER A 242 14.11 2.39 6.57
N GLY A 243 15.32 2.40 5.99
CA GLY A 243 15.56 1.98 4.61
C GLY A 243 15.33 0.48 4.39
N PHE A 244 15.56 -0.35 5.42
CA PHE A 244 15.27 -1.78 5.37
C PHE A 244 13.75 -2.03 5.36
N ILE A 245 13.00 -1.41 6.27
CA ILE A 245 11.53 -1.53 6.31
C ILE A 245 10.90 -0.94 5.05
N GLY A 246 11.36 0.23 4.59
CA GLY A 246 10.92 0.85 3.34
C GLY A 246 11.27 0.05 2.08
N SER A 247 12.08 -1.00 2.18
CA SER A 247 12.34 -1.92 1.07
C SER A 247 11.22 -2.94 0.82
N PHE A 248 10.28 -3.08 1.77
CA PHE A 248 9.12 -3.95 1.62
C PHE A 248 8.03 -3.25 0.83
N GLU A 249 7.69 -3.82 -0.31
CA GLU A 249 6.66 -3.25 -1.15
C GLU A 249 5.26 -3.62 -0.64
N VAL A 250 4.43 -2.62 -0.36
CA VAL A 250 3.04 -2.86 0.01
C VAL A 250 2.27 -3.33 -1.22
N ILE A 251 1.82 -4.59 -1.20
CA ILE A 251 1.08 -5.22 -2.28
C ILE A 251 -0.43 -5.23 -2.02
N TYR A 252 -0.82 -5.15 -0.76
CA TYR A 252 -2.20 -4.99 -0.33
C TYR A 252 -2.22 -4.19 0.96
N SER A 253 -3.07 -3.17 1.03
CA SER A 253 -3.36 -2.44 2.26
C SER A 253 -4.79 -1.96 2.18
N PHE A 254 -5.57 -2.25 3.21
CA PHE A 254 -6.89 -1.67 3.41
C PHE A 254 -6.99 -1.22 4.85
N MET A 255 -6.51 -0.03 5.18
CA MET A 255 -6.42 0.43 6.58
C MET A 255 -7.31 1.63 6.83
N GLY A 256 -7.92 1.67 8.03
CA GLY A 256 -8.74 2.78 8.48
C GLY A 256 -7.92 4.03 8.77
N LEU A 257 -8.55 5.17 8.54
CA LEU A 257 -8.06 6.49 8.87
C LEU A 257 -9.11 7.14 9.76
N GLU A 258 -8.74 7.39 11.02
CA GLU A 258 -9.55 8.23 11.90
C GLU A 258 -9.02 9.66 11.84
N VAL A 259 -9.67 10.50 11.04
CA VAL A 259 -9.36 11.94 11.02
C VAL A 259 -10.36 12.67 11.90
N GLN A 260 -9.88 13.36 12.94
CA GLN A 260 -10.70 14.19 13.82
C GLN A 260 -11.18 15.44 13.06
N GLY A 261 -12.34 15.35 12.41
CA GLY A 261 -13.08 16.50 11.90
C GLY A 261 -13.95 17.14 12.98
N ILE A 262 -13.94 18.48 13.08
CA ILE A 262 -14.59 19.27 14.14
C ILE A 262 -16.13 19.12 14.18
N LEU A 263 -16.80 18.58 13.14
CA LEU A 263 -18.27 18.54 13.09
C LEU A 263 -18.91 17.25 12.54
N ASN A 264 -18.16 16.22 12.14
CA ASN A 264 -18.69 14.87 11.87
C ASN A 264 -17.53 13.87 11.69
N LYS A 265 -17.57 12.74 12.40
CA LYS A 265 -16.60 11.63 12.25
C LYS A 265 -16.89 10.90 10.93
N ARG A 266 -16.28 11.33 9.82
CA ARG A 266 -16.27 10.54 8.58
C ARG A 266 -15.13 9.54 8.62
N LYS A 267 -15.43 8.28 8.34
CA LYS A 267 -14.43 7.21 8.29
C LYS A 267 -13.72 7.25 6.93
N GLY A 268 -12.40 7.41 6.96
CA GLY A 268 -11.55 7.30 5.79
C GLY A 268 -10.88 5.93 5.75
N MET A 269 -10.46 5.49 4.56
CA MET A 269 -9.61 4.31 4.40
C MET A 269 -8.49 4.62 3.40
N ILE A 270 -7.28 4.12 3.65
CA ILE A 270 -6.28 3.99 2.59
C ILE A 270 -6.40 2.60 1.96
N PHE A 271 -6.30 2.56 0.64
CA PHE A 271 -6.45 1.32 -0.10
C PHE A 271 -5.43 1.19 -1.22
N LYS A 272 -4.71 0.07 -1.23
CA LYS A 272 -3.87 -0.38 -2.34
C LYS A 272 -4.09 -1.87 -2.55
N CYS A 273 -4.20 -2.29 -3.80
CA CYS A 273 -4.40 -3.70 -4.17
C CYS A 273 -3.66 -3.97 -5.49
N VAL A 274 -2.55 -4.70 -5.41
CA VAL A 274 -1.71 -5.02 -6.56
C VAL A 274 -2.33 -6.14 -7.39
N ARG A 275 -2.43 -5.90 -8.71
CA ARG A 275 -3.05 -6.85 -9.63
C ARG A 275 -1.99 -7.66 -10.40
N ASN A 276 -2.28 -8.95 -10.58
CA ASN A 276 -1.52 -9.85 -11.45
C ASN A 276 0.00 -9.89 -11.15
N GLY A 277 0.41 -9.63 -9.91
CA GLY A 277 1.82 -9.57 -9.52
C GLY A 277 2.62 -8.42 -10.15
N VAL A 278 1.96 -7.42 -10.75
CA VAL A 278 2.62 -6.25 -11.36
C VAL A 278 2.68 -5.12 -10.35
N LEU A 279 3.88 -4.93 -9.80
CA LEU A 279 4.18 -3.95 -8.76
C LEU A 279 4.10 -2.48 -9.25
N SER A 280 4.28 -2.26 -10.55
CA SER A 280 4.28 -0.92 -11.14
C SER A 280 2.89 -0.48 -11.58
N GLY A 281 2.51 0.76 -11.23
CA GLY A 281 1.34 1.44 -11.76
C GLY A 281 0.11 1.46 -10.84
N GLU A 282 0.10 0.62 -9.81
CA GLU A 282 -1.00 0.60 -8.83
C GLU A 282 -0.87 1.76 -7.83
N LEU A 283 -1.91 2.59 -7.79
CA LEU A 283 -1.96 3.80 -6.97
C LEU A 283 -2.59 3.51 -5.61
N TRP A 284 -2.17 4.26 -4.61
CA TRP A 284 -2.86 4.35 -3.33
C TRP A 284 -4.13 5.17 -3.51
N ASN A 285 -5.25 4.70 -2.97
CA ASN A 285 -6.52 5.39 -2.99
C ASN A 285 -6.86 5.84 -1.58
N VAL A 286 -7.29 7.09 -1.43
CA VAL A 286 -7.97 7.55 -0.21
C VAL A 286 -9.46 7.41 -0.47
N LEU A 287 -10.12 6.63 0.37
CA LEU A 287 -11.55 6.34 0.30
C LEU A 287 -12.25 7.02 1.47
N VAL A 288 -13.47 7.48 1.24
CA VAL A 288 -14.33 8.06 2.29
C VAL A 288 -15.70 7.42 2.21
N GLU A 289 -16.27 7.16 3.38
CA GLU A 289 -17.65 6.72 3.49
C GLU A 289 -18.62 7.88 3.20
N GLU A 290 -19.50 7.70 2.21
CA GLU A 290 -20.61 8.63 1.92
C GLU A 290 -21.86 8.31 2.76
N GLU A 291 -22.81 9.25 2.80
CA GLU A 291 -24.12 9.09 3.44
C GLU A 291 -24.87 7.92 2.75
N GLY A 292 -24.83 6.74 3.36
CA GLY A 292 -25.30 5.48 2.76
C GLY A 292 -24.37 4.28 3.02
N GLY A 293 -23.15 4.52 3.50
CA GLY A 293 -22.20 3.47 3.88
C GLY A 293 -21.37 2.92 2.71
N GLU A 294 -21.39 3.60 1.56
CA GLU A 294 -20.56 3.27 0.40
C GLU A 294 -19.19 3.95 0.49
N LEU A 295 -18.13 3.20 0.18
CA LEU A 295 -16.77 3.73 0.12
C LEU A 295 -16.48 4.29 -1.27
N LYS A 296 -16.13 5.58 -1.34
CA LYS A 296 -15.79 6.25 -2.58
C LYS A 296 -14.36 6.76 -2.57
N ALA A 297 -13.65 6.54 -3.67
CA ALA A 297 -12.31 7.10 -3.87
C ALA A 297 -12.38 8.61 -4.08
N VAL A 298 -11.69 9.36 -3.21
CA VAL A 298 -11.67 10.82 -3.21
C VAL A 298 -10.32 11.39 -3.66
N SER A 299 -9.25 10.60 -3.56
CA SER A 299 -7.91 10.97 -4.03
C SER A 299 -7.07 9.74 -4.38
N LYS A 300 -6.03 9.94 -5.18
CA LYS A 300 -5.06 8.91 -5.58
C LYS A 300 -3.62 9.40 -5.42
N PHE A 301 -2.74 8.54 -4.93
CA PHE A 301 -1.33 8.83 -4.66
C PHE A 301 -0.41 7.78 -5.27
N LYS A 302 0.78 8.20 -5.72
CA LYS A 302 1.81 7.28 -6.24
C LYS A 302 2.57 6.56 -5.11
N ALA A 303 2.78 7.26 -4.00
CA ALA A 303 3.34 6.72 -2.77
C ALA A 303 2.23 6.59 -1.71
N ARG A 304 2.53 5.91 -0.60
CA ARG A 304 1.59 5.84 0.52
C ARG A 304 1.38 7.26 1.05
N PRO A 305 0.14 7.77 1.10
CA PRO A 305 -0.10 9.09 1.63
C PRO A 305 0.15 9.10 3.14
N SER A 306 0.76 10.18 3.62
CA SER A 306 0.89 10.47 5.06
C SER A 306 -0.45 10.86 5.66
N ILE A 307 -0.58 10.76 6.99
CA ILE A 307 -1.76 11.23 7.72
C ILE A 307 -2.11 12.69 7.37
N THR A 308 -1.12 13.59 7.28
CA THR A 308 -1.35 15.00 6.93
C THR A 308 -1.87 15.18 5.51
N GLU A 309 -1.40 14.39 4.54
CA GLU A 309 -1.93 14.43 3.16
C GLU A 309 -3.37 13.93 3.11
N VAL A 310 -3.69 12.88 3.86
CA VAL A 310 -5.06 12.37 4.01
C VAL A 310 -5.95 13.44 4.63
N GLU A 311 -5.54 14.04 5.75
CA GLU A 311 -6.28 15.09 6.44
C GLU A 311 -6.60 16.26 5.51
N ASN A 312 -5.61 16.74 4.74
CA ASN A 312 -5.80 17.80 3.75
C ASN A 312 -6.82 17.43 2.67
N VAL A 313 -6.79 16.19 2.18
CA VAL A 313 -7.81 15.68 1.23
C VAL A 313 -9.19 15.73 1.85
N LEU A 314 -9.33 15.29 3.11
CA LEU A 314 -10.62 15.28 3.80
C LEU A 314 -11.12 16.69 4.11
N TYR A 315 -10.25 17.62 4.54
CA TYR A 315 -10.60 19.02 4.76
C TYR A 315 -11.11 19.68 3.48
N ASN A 316 -10.42 19.48 2.36
CA ASN A 316 -10.85 20.00 1.06
C ASN A 316 -12.21 19.43 0.65
N LEU A 317 -12.43 18.13 0.86
CA LEU A 317 -13.69 17.49 0.59
C LEU A 317 -14.84 18.03 1.47
N MET A 318 -14.57 18.34 2.74
CA MET A 318 -15.54 18.98 3.62
C MET A 318 -15.88 20.40 3.14
N ALA A 319 -14.87 21.20 2.78
CA ALA A 319 -15.06 22.57 2.29
C ALA A 319 -15.92 22.61 1.01
N MET A 320 -15.69 21.69 0.07
CA MET A 320 -16.48 21.56 -1.16
C MET A 320 -17.93 21.15 -0.90
N ASN A 321 -18.17 20.33 0.13
CA ASN A 321 -19.50 19.80 0.45
C ASN A 321 -20.28 20.63 1.50
N SER A 322 -19.71 21.73 2.00
CA SER A 322 -20.34 22.60 3.00
C SER A 322 -21.68 23.17 2.48
N PRO A 323 -22.72 23.26 3.34
CA PRO A 323 -24.01 23.86 2.98
C PRO A 323 -23.88 25.27 2.41
N ILE A 324 -22.90 26.05 2.86
CA ILE A 324 -22.66 27.41 2.37
C ILE A 324 -22.14 27.39 0.92
N THR A 325 -21.20 26.48 0.62
CA THR A 325 -20.66 26.27 -0.73
C THR A 325 -21.72 25.70 -1.68
N LYS A 326 -22.54 24.76 -1.21
CA LYS A 326 -23.68 24.23 -1.98
C LYS A 326 -24.70 25.33 -2.27
N SER A 327 -25.10 26.12 -1.28
CA SER A 327 -26.04 27.23 -1.45
C SER A 327 -25.51 28.31 -2.41
N ALA A 328 -24.22 28.65 -2.35
CA ALA A 328 -23.61 29.58 -3.29
C ALA A 328 -23.60 29.03 -4.73
N LYS A 329 -23.39 27.73 -4.91
CA LYS A 329 -23.53 27.08 -6.23
C LYS A 329 -24.98 27.12 -6.72
N PHE A 330 -25.95 26.81 -5.86
CA PHE A 330 -27.38 26.92 -6.21
C PHE A 330 -27.78 28.34 -6.61
N LEU A 331 -27.34 29.36 -5.87
CA LEU A 331 -27.60 30.77 -6.21
C LEU A 331 -26.90 31.17 -7.51
N ARG A 332 -25.66 30.73 -7.74
CA ARG A 332 -24.95 30.98 -9.00
C ARG A 332 -25.63 30.29 -10.19
N ASP A 333 -26.09 29.06 -10.04
CA ASP A 333 -26.80 28.30 -11.09
C ASP A 333 -28.21 28.88 -11.36
N LEU A 334 -28.88 29.42 -10.33
CA LEU A 334 -30.11 30.19 -10.50
C LEU A 334 -29.84 31.50 -11.26
N VAL A 335 -28.81 32.24 -10.88
CA VAL A 335 -28.45 33.50 -11.55
C VAL A 335 -27.99 33.26 -12.99
N SER A 336 -27.24 32.19 -13.27
CA SER A 336 -26.76 31.86 -14.63
C SER A 336 -27.89 31.38 -15.57
N ASN A 337 -28.88 30.65 -15.05
CA ASN A 337 -30.07 30.29 -15.81
C ASN A 337 -31.01 31.50 -16.07
N VAL A 338 -31.03 32.48 -15.16
CA VAL A 338 -31.81 33.72 -15.33
C VAL A 338 -31.09 34.74 -16.23
N THR A 339 -29.75 34.73 -16.29
CA THR A 339 -28.95 35.59 -17.20
C THR A 339 -28.65 34.95 -18.55
N GLY A 340 -29.48 34.01 -19.02
CA GLY A 340 -29.37 33.35 -20.31
C GLY A 340 -28.96 34.28 -21.46
N LYS A 341 -27.67 34.20 -21.82
CA LYS A 341 -27.12 34.71 -23.07
C LYS A 341 -27.75 33.92 -24.21
N LYS A 342 -28.75 34.53 -24.85
CA LYS A 342 -29.30 34.10 -26.13
C LYS A 342 -28.28 34.43 -27.23
N ASN A 343 -27.38 33.49 -27.53
CA ASN A 343 -26.71 33.47 -28.83
C ASN A 343 -27.42 32.42 -29.69
N GLN A 344 -28.48 32.86 -30.35
CA GLN A 344 -28.92 32.23 -31.59
C GLN A 344 -27.85 32.57 -32.65
N ALA A 345 -27.14 31.54 -33.11
CA ALA A 345 -26.55 31.56 -34.44
C ALA A 345 -27.67 31.13 -35.40
N GLU A 346 -28.17 32.08 -36.19
CA GLU A 346 -28.90 31.79 -37.43
C GLU A 346 -27.95 32.12 -38.59
N GLN A 347 -27.82 31.11 -39.47
CA GLN A 347 -27.52 31.13 -40.92
C GLN A 347 -26.42 32.03 -41.47
#